data_AF-A0A5C6ZR83-F1
#
_entry.id   AF-A0A5C6ZR83-F1
#
_cell.length_a   1.000
_cell.length_b   1.000
_cell.length_c   1.000
_cell.angle_alpha   90.00
_cell.angle_beta   90.00
_cell.angle_gamma   90.00
#
_symmetry.space_group_name_H-M   'P 1'
#
loop_
_entity.id
_entity.type
_entity.pdbx_description
1 polymer ?
#
loop_
_entity_poly.entity_id
_entity_poly.type
_entity_poly.pdbx_seq_one_letter_code
_entity_poly.pdbx_strand_id
1 'polypeptide(L)'
;MKELFLIYKNEIIYTTIIVVSLLIIQFTMKKAAHRVGKQSEIHISRTRLMLKYINILVSLIAVFALAFAWGIGYKDLSLIFSSVFAVIGVALFAIWSILSNVTSGIILFFSFPYKIGDKIRIHDKDAPIIGVIDDIKAFHLHIINDEGELVTYPNNLILQKAVSLIKKDVYLDEGKDSL
;
A
#
# COMPACT_ATOMS: atom_id res chain seq x y z
N MET A 1 -45.96 -22.60 4.86
CA MET A 1 -44.62 -22.73 4.24
C MET A 1 -44.51 -21.93 2.93
N LYS A 2 -45.39 -22.15 1.93
CA LYS A 2 -45.37 -21.40 0.66
C LYS A 2 -45.60 -19.88 0.81
N GLU A 3 -46.41 -19.44 1.78
CA GLU A 3 -46.67 -18.01 2.03
C GLU A 3 -45.43 -17.25 2.54
N LEU A 4 -44.65 -17.83 3.45
CA LEU A 4 -43.39 -17.24 3.93
C LEU A 4 -42.38 -17.06 2.79
N PHE A 5 -42.30 -18.03 1.86
CA PHE A 5 -41.42 -17.94 0.69
C PHE A 5 -41.84 -16.84 -0.30
N LEU A 6 -43.14 -16.57 -0.41
CA LEU A 6 -43.65 -15.50 -1.28
C LEU A 6 -43.42 -14.11 -0.67
N ILE A 7 -43.53 -13.99 0.66
CA ILE A 7 -43.30 -12.75 1.39
C ILE A 7 -41.82 -12.34 1.31
N TYR A 8 -40.88 -13.27 1.51
CA TYR A 8 -39.43 -12.99 1.57
C TYR A 8 -38.68 -13.34 0.27
N LYS A 9 -39.39 -13.43 -0.86
CA LYS A 9 -38.81 -13.90 -2.12
C LYS A 9 -37.59 -13.08 -2.53
N ASN A 10 -37.65 -11.76 -2.37
CA ASN A 10 -36.60 -10.84 -2.80
C ASN A 10 -35.37 -10.92 -1.89
N GLU A 11 -35.59 -10.96 -0.57
CA GLU A 11 -34.58 -11.09 0.48
C GLU A 11 -33.81 -12.40 0.32
N ILE A 12 -34.51 -13.50 -0.01
CA ILE A 12 -33.91 -14.81 -0.29
C ILE A 12 -33.06 -14.76 -1.57
N ILE A 13 -33.56 -14.12 -2.64
CA ILE A 13 -32.82 -13.96 -3.90
C ILE A 13 -31.54 -13.13 -3.66
N TYR A 14 -31.64 -11.98 -3.00
CA TYR A 14 -30.49 -11.12 -2.69
C TYR A 14 -29.49 -11.83 -1.80
N THR A 15 -29.95 -12.50 -0.75
CA THR A 15 -29.09 -13.32 0.13
C THR A 15 -28.35 -14.39 -0.67
N THR A 16 -29.04 -15.08 -1.58
CA THR A 16 -28.43 -16.13 -2.43
C THR A 16 -27.34 -15.54 -3.32
N ILE A 17 -27.62 -14.43 -4.01
CA ILE A 17 -26.64 -13.75 -4.88
C ILE A 17 -25.43 -13.28 -4.06
N ILE A 18 -25.66 -12.68 -2.89
CA ILE A 18 -24.59 -12.20 -2.00
C ILE A 18 -23.72 -13.35 -1.52
N VAL A 19 -24.32 -14.45 -1.03
CA VAL A 19 -23.55 -15.60 -0.55
C VAL A 19 -22.73 -16.22 -1.69
N VAL A 20 -23.32 -16.43 -2.86
CA VAL A 20 -22.61 -17.00 -4.02
C VAL A 20 -21.44 -16.10 -4.45
N SER A 21 -21.66 -14.78 -4.55
CA SER A 21 -20.60 -13.83 -4.92
C SER A 21 -19.46 -13.80 -3.89
N LEU A 22 -19.78 -13.79 -2.59
CA LEU A 22 -18.78 -13.80 -1.52
C LEU A 22 -17.97 -15.11 -1.49
N LEU A 23 -18.61 -16.25 -1.77
CA LEU A 23 -17.91 -17.53 -1.90
C LEU A 23 -16.94 -17.54 -3.08
N ILE A 24 -17.34 -16.99 -4.23
CA ILE A 24 -16.47 -16.86 -5.41
C ILE A 24 -15.27 -15.94 -5.10
N ILE A 25 -15.52 -14.80 -4.46
CA ILE A 25 -14.47 -13.85 -4.04
C ILE A 25 -13.51 -14.54 -3.07
N GLN A 26 -14.04 -15.21 -2.05
CA GLN A 26 -13.23 -15.89 -1.04
C GLN A 26 -12.38 -17.00 -1.67
N PHE A 27 -12.96 -17.81 -2.56
CA PHE A 27 -12.23 -18.85 -3.28
C PHE A 27 -11.08 -18.25 -4.10
N THR A 28 -11.35 -17.18 -4.85
CA THR A 28 -10.36 -16.51 -5.69
C THR A 28 -9.23 -15.91 -4.86
N MET A 29 -9.55 -15.21 -3.77
CA MET A 29 -8.56 -14.63 -2.85
C MET A 29 -7.70 -15.72 -2.18
N LYS A 30 -8.31 -16.80 -1.68
CA LYS A 30 -7.58 -17.92 -1.07
C LYS A 30 -6.65 -18.61 -2.07
N LYS A 31 -7.12 -18.82 -3.31
CA LYS A 31 -6.33 -19.39 -4.39
C LYS A 31 -5.13 -18.50 -4.73
N ALA A 32 -5.33 -17.18 -4.82
CA ALA A 32 -4.25 -16.23 -5.04
C ALA A 32 -3.23 -16.25 -3.90
N ALA A 33 -3.68 -16.22 -2.64
CA ALA A 33 -2.82 -16.27 -1.47
C ALA A 33 -1.98 -17.57 -1.42
N HIS A 34 -2.59 -18.70 -1.76
CA HIS A 34 -1.88 -19.98 -1.80
C HIS A 34 -0.88 -20.05 -2.96
N ARG A 35 -1.20 -19.48 -4.12
CA ARG A 35 -0.28 -19.39 -5.27
C ARG A 35 0.95 -18.56 -4.92
N VAL A 36 0.75 -17.39 -4.30
CA VAL A 36 1.86 -16.54 -3.83
C VAL A 36 2.69 -17.27 -2.77
N GLY A 37 2.05 -17.90 -1.80
CA GLY A 37 2.73 -18.65 -0.75
C GLY A 37 3.57 -19.84 -1.26
N LYS A 38 3.19 -20.44 -2.40
CA LYS A 38 3.93 -21.56 -3.02
C LYS A 38 5.06 -21.11 -3.95
N GLN A 39 4.91 -19.95 -4.61
CA GLN A 39 5.88 -19.42 -5.58
C GLN A 39 7.01 -18.63 -4.92
N SER A 40 6.73 -18.02 -3.79
CA SER A 40 7.71 -17.36 -2.95
C SER A 40 8.17 -18.38 -1.90
N GLU A 41 9.42 -18.39 -1.46
CA GLU A 41 9.90 -19.15 -0.28
C GLU A 41 9.29 -18.61 1.04
N ILE A 42 8.03 -18.21 1.01
CA ILE A 42 7.29 -17.66 2.11
C ILE A 42 6.98 -18.82 3.06
N HIS A 43 7.52 -18.73 4.28
CA HIS A 43 7.18 -19.63 5.38
C HIS A 43 5.66 -19.85 5.48
N ILE A 44 5.25 -21.12 5.59
CA ILE A 44 3.85 -21.60 5.71
C ILE A 44 3.03 -20.77 6.72
N SER A 45 3.68 -20.27 7.77
CA SER A 45 3.07 -19.40 8.80
C SER A 45 2.51 -18.09 8.24
N ARG A 46 3.17 -17.45 7.26
CA ARG A 46 2.70 -16.19 6.64
C ARG A 46 1.49 -16.43 5.75
N THR A 47 1.45 -17.53 4.99
CA THR A 47 0.28 -17.91 4.20
C THR A 47 -0.93 -18.19 5.09
N ARG A 48 -0.74 -18.81 6.26
CA ARG A 48 -1.83 -19.02 7.23
C ARG A 48 -2.40 -17.70 7.74
N LEU A 49 -1.54 -16.72 8.04
CA LEU A 49 -1.98 -15.37 8.44
C LEU A 49 -2.77 -14.69 7.31
N MET A 50 -2.30 -14.76 6.06
CA MET A 50 -3.04 -14.22 4.91
C MET A 50 -4.43 -14.83 4.77
N LEU A 51 -4.56 -16.16 4.89
CA LEU A 51 -5.86 -16.84 4.84
C LEU A 51 -6.78 -16.41 6.00
N LYS A 52 -6.23 -16.20 7.20
CA LYS A 52 -6.97 -15.69 8.34
C LYS A 52 -7.52 -14.28 8.07
N TYR A 53 -6.70 -13.38 7.51
CA TYR A 53 -7.15 -12.03 7.16
C TYR A 53 -8.21 -12.02 6.06
N ILE A 54 -8.07 -12.86 5.03
CA ILE A 54 -9.09 -13.03 3.99
C ILE A 54 -10.43 -13.48 4.61
N ASN A 55 -10.40 -14.47 5.52
CA ASN A 55 -11.62 -14.91 6.18
C ASN A 55 -12.27 -13.78 7.00
N ILE A 56 -11.49 -13.07 7.82
CA ILE A 56 -12.01 -11.95 8.63
C ILE A 56 -12.64 -10.89 7.73
N LEU A 57 -11.96 -10.49 6.66
CA LEU A 57 -12.44 -9.47 5.73
C LEU A 57 -13.74 -9.89 5.03
N VAL A 58 -13.78 -11.11 4.48
CA VAL A 58 -14.98 -11.63 3.80
C VAL A 58 -16.13 -11.77 4.79
N SER A 59 -15.89 -12.24 6.01
CA SER A 59 -16.92 -12.34 7.05
C SER A 59 -17.47 -10.97 7.44
N LEU A 60 -16.61 -9.95 7.57
CA LEU A 60 -17.03 -8.59 7.87
C LEU A 60 -17.91 -8.03 6.74
N ILE A 61 -17.50 -8.19 5.48
CA ILE A 61 -18.31 -7.80 4.32
C ILE A 61 -19.64 -8.55 4.28
N ALA A 62 -19.64 -9.86 4.61
CA ALA A 62 -20.84 -10.67 4.64
C ALA A 62 -21.87 -10.14 5.64
N VAL A 63 -21.43 -9.75 6.85
CA VAL A 63 -22.33 -9.17 7.87
C VAL A 63 -23.03 -7.93 7.32
N PHE A 64 -22.29 -7.01 6.69
CA PHE A 64 -22.87 -5.79 6.12
C PHE A 64 -23.78 -6.05 4.91
N ALA A 65 -23.37 -6.94 4.01
CA ALA A 65 -24.15 -7.25 2.81
C ALA A 65 -25.47 -7.96 3.16
N LEU A 66 -25.44 -8.88 4.13
CA LEU A 66 -26.64 -9.56 4.60
C LEU A 66 -27.55 -8.61 5.38
N ALA A 67 -27.00 -7.72 6.22
CA ALA A 67 -27.76 -6.65 6.84
C ALA A 67 -28.56 -5.82 5.82
N PHE A 68 -27.96 -5.52 4.66
CA PHE A 68 -28.64 -4.82 3.57
C PHE A 68 -29.75 -5.68 2.93
N ALA A 69 -29.48 -6.96 2.65
CA ALA A 69 -30.45 -7.85 2.00
C ALA A 69 -31.73 -8.10 2.82
N TRP A 70 -31.63 -8.01 4.14
CA TRP A 70 -32.75 -8.19 5.07
C TRP A 70 -33.46 -6.88 5.44
N GLY A 71 -33.20 -5.80 4.70
CA GLY A 71 -33.99 -4.58 4.77
C GLY A 71 -33.74 -3.75 6.04
N ILE A 72 -32.57 -3.86 6.68
CA ILE A 72 -32.15 -2.87 7.68
C ILE A 72 -32.25 -1.50 7.01
N GLY A 73 -33.02 -0.60 7.61
CA GLY A 73 -33.38 0.67 7.01
C GLY A 73 -32.13 1.47 6.60
N TYR A 74 -32.21 2.15 5.46
CA TYR A 74 -31.10 2.96 4.92
C TYR A 74 -30.52 3.93 5.95
N LYS A 75 -31.33 4.44 6.88
CA LYS A 75 -30.92 5.36 7.95
C LYS A 75 -30.07 4.69 9.02
N ASP A 76 -30.42 3.48 9.45
CA ASP A 76 -29.65 2.74 10.46
C ASP A 76 -28.34 2.23 9.85
N LEU A 77 -28.42 1.79 8.60
CA LEU A 77 -27.26 1.33 7.87
C LEU A 77 -26.27 2.47 7.56
N SER A 78 -26.76 3.66 7.18
CA SER A 78 -25.90 4.82 6.91
C SER A 78 -25.17 5.31 8.17
N LEU A 79 -25.80 5.23 9.34
CA LEU A 79 -25.16 5.53 10.62
C LEU A 79 -24.03 4.54 10.94
N ILE A 80 -24.27 3.25 10.71
CA ILE A 80 -23.24 2.22 10.92
C ILE A 80 -22.09 2.42 9.91
N PHE A 81 -22.39 2.66 8.63
CA PHE A 81 -21.35 2.94 7.65
C PHE A 81 -20.56 4.21 7.99
N SER A 82 -21.21 5.30 8.38
CA SER A 82 -20.51 6.55 8.69
C SER A 82 -19.53 6.38 9.86
N SER A 83 -19.93 5.63 10.89
CA SER A 83 -19.05 5.35 12.04
C SER A 83 -17.86 4.46 11.66
N VAL A 84 -18.08 3.41 10.86
CA VAL A 84 -17.00 2.54 10.35
C VAL A 84 -16.05 3.34 9.45
N PHE A 85 -16.58 4.14 8.53
CA PHE A 85 -15.77 4.99 7.65
C PHE A 85 -14.99 6.05 8.45
N ALA A 86 -15.56 6.62 9.51
CA ALA A 86 -14.84 7.53 10.39
C ALA A 86 -13.63 6.86 11.04
N VAL A 87 -13.79 5.65 11.58
CA VAL A 87 -12.69 4.88 12.19
C VAL A 87 -11.63 4.52 11.14
N ILE A 88 -12.04 4.06 9.97
CA ILE A 88 -11.11 3.77 8.86
C ILE A 88 -10.38 5.03 8.42
N GLY A 89 -11.07 6.17 8.33
CA GLY A 89 -10.47 7.46 7.99
C GLY A 89 -9.35 7.85 8.96
N VAL A 90 -9.57 7.69 10.27
CA VAL A 90 -8.54 7.93 11.30
C VAL A 90 -7.38 6.93 11.16
N ALA A 91 -7.66 5.65 10.91
CA ALA A 91 -6.63 4.64 10.70
C ALA A 91 -5.76 4.93 9.45
N LEU A 92 -6.38 5.40 8.36
CA LEU A 92 -5.68 5.81 7.15
C LEU A 92 -4.78 7.02 7.39
N PHE A 93 -5.23 7.98 8.21
CA PHE A 93 -4.39 9.11 8.62
C PHE A 93 -3.13 8.64 9.36
N ALA A 94 -3.25 7.63 10.22
CA ALA A 94 -2.10 7.05 10.91
C ALA A 94 -1.11 6.35 9.95
N ILE A 95 -1.58 5.75 8.86
CA ILE A 95 -0.74 5.03 7.87
C ILE A 95 -0.25 5.93 6.73
N TRP A 96 -0.75 7.17 6.63
CA TRP A 96 -0.49 8.11 5.54
C TRP A 96 0.98 8.24 5.15
N SER A 97 1.90 8.21 6.12
CA SER A 97 3.34 8.30 5.89
C SER A 97 3.87 7.21 4.94
N ILE A 98 3.36 5.98 5.07
CA ILE A 98 3.77 4.84 4.22
C ILE A 98 3.33 5.09 2.78
N LEU A 99 2.07 5.48 2.58
CA LEU A 99 1.54 5.77 1.26
C LEU A 99 2.25 6.96 0.61
N SER A 100 2.47 8.03 1.39
CA SER A 100 3.22 9.21 0.96
C SER A 100 4.63 8.85 0.49
N ASN A 101 5.37 8.01 1.21
CA ASN A 101 6.70 7.58 0.78
C ASN A 101 6.68 6.75 -0.51
N VAL A 102 5.71 5.85 -0.68
CA VAL A 102 5.56 5.07 -1.93
C VAL A 102 5.27 5.96 -3.12
N THR A 103 4.27 6.85 -2.98
CA THR A 103 3.91 7.79 -4.05
C THR A 103 5.09 8.71 -4.38
N SER A 104 5.79 9.23 -3.36
CA SER A 104 6.99 10.03 -3.55
C SER A 104 8.13 9.25 -4.22
N GLY A 105 8.30 7.96 -3.91
CA GLY A 105 9.29 7.11 -4.57
C GLY A 105 9.03 6.94 -6.07
N ILE A 106 7.76 6.76 -6.45
CA ILE A 106 7.36 6.70 -7.88
C ILE A 106 7.66 8.05 -8.56
N ILE A 107 7.32 9.17 -7.93
CA ILE A 107 7.61 10.51 -8.46
C ILE A 107 9.12 10.71 -8.61
N LEU A 108 9.91 10.32 -7.60
CA LEU A 108 11.37 10.45 -7.67
C LEU A 108 11.94 9.62 -8.83
N PHE A 109 11.49 8.39 -8.99
CA PHE A 109 11.98 7.50 -10.03
C PHE A 109 11.72 8.04 -11.46
N PHE A 110 10.54 8.62 -11.71
CA PHE A 110 10.16 9.07 -13.05
C PHE A 110 10.40 10.55 -13.34
N SER A 111 10.43 11.40 -12.33
CA SER A 111 10.36 12.86 -12.50
C SER A 111 11.44 13.62 -11.76
N PHE A 112 12.28 12.96 -10.95
CA PHE A 112 13.40 13.64 -10.32
C PHE A 112 14.43 14.02 -11.40
N PRO A 113 14.91 15.27 -11.42
CA PRO A 113 15.84 15.72 -12.46
C PRO A 113 17.26 15.13 -12.30
N TYR A 114 17.53 14.44 -11.19
CA TYR A 114 18.81 13.82 -10.88
C TYR A 114 18.71 12.30 -10.99
N LYS A 115 19.80 11.67 -11.43
CA LYS A 115 19.88 10.25 -11.70
C LYS A 115 20.72 9.52 -10.67
N ILE A 116 20.59 8.19 -10.63
CA ILE A 116 21.53 7.32 -9.94
C ILE A 116 22.94 7.61 -10.49
N GLY A 117 23.90 7.84 -9.59
CA GLY A 117 25.27 8.27 -9.91
C GLY A 117 25.51 9.78 -9.80
N ASP A 118 24.48 10.62 -9.68
CA ASP A 118 24.65 12.06 -9.47
C ASP A 118 25.01 12.37 -8.01
N LYS A 119 25.96 13.28 -7.81
CA LYS A 119 26.27 13.86 -6.49
C LYS A 119 25.38 15.05 -6.23
N ILE A 120 24.56 14.96 -5.19
CA ILE A 120 23.59 15.98 -4.81
C ILE A 120 23.87 16.54 -3.42
N ARG A 121 23.35 17.75 -3.16
CA ARG A 121 23.26 18.38 -1.84
C ARG A 121 21.80 18.55 -1.48
N ILE A 122 21.38 17.95 -0.38
CA ILE A 122 20.06 18.18 0.21
C ILE A 122 20.17 19.33 1.19
N HIS A 123 19.39 20.38 0.95
CA HIS A 123 19.33 21.56 1.82
C HIS A 123 18.33 21.32 2.95
N ASP A 124 18.74 20.48 3.90
CA ASP A 124 18.05 20.36 5.18
C ASP A 124 18.65 21.32 6.21
N LYS A 125 17.80 21.89 7.07
CA LYS A 125 18.25 22.83 8.11
C LYS A 125 18.94 22.11 9.27
N ASP A 126 18.48 20.90 9.56
CA ASP A 126 18.94 20.14 10.73
C ASP A 126 20.14 19.24 10.40
N ALA A 127 20.16 18.68 9.18
CA ALA A 127 21.20 17.76 8.74
C ALA A 127 21.41 17.87 7.22
N PRO A 128 22.24 18.82 6.73
CA PRO A 128 22.56 18.90 5.32
C PRO A 128 23.35 17.66 4.89
N ILE A 129 22.88 16.99 3.84
CA ILE A 129 23.51 15.76 3.33
C ILE A 129 24.07 16.03 1.95
N ILE A 130 25.34 15.65 1.77
CA ILE A 130 26.03 15.65 0.49
C ILE A 130 26.43 14.22 0.19
N GLY A 131 26.08 13.74 -1.00
CA GLY A 131 26.42 12.38 -1.39
C GLY A 131 25.92 12.00 -2.78
N VAL A 132 26.29 10.81 -3.21
CA VAL A 132 25.93 10.25 -4.51
C VAL A 132 24.65 9.43 -4.37
N ILE A 133 23.70 9.62 -5.28
CA ILE A 133 22.49 8.81 -5.35
C ILE A 133 22.88 7.39 -5.78
N ASP A 134 22.70 6.43 -4.88
CA ASP A 134 22.99 5.01 -5.11
C ASP A 134 21.78 4.28 -5.69
N ASP A 135 20.59 4.52 -5.13
CA ASP A 135 19.36 3.89 -5.60
C ASP A 135 18.10 4.65 -5.15
N ILE A 136 17.02 4.51 -5.91
CA ILE A 136 15.68 5.03 -5.60
C ILE A 136 14.77 3.84 -5.31
N LYS A 137 14.62 3.49 -4.02
CA LYS A 137 13.70 2.43 -3.59
C LYS A 137 12.28 2.97 -3.40
N ALA A 138 11.31 2.05 -3.27
CA ALA A 138 9.90 2.41 -3.11
C ALA A 138 9.63 3.32 -1.89
N PHE A 139 10.34 3.13 -0.78
CA PHE A 139 10.09 3.88 0.46
C PHE A 139 11.18 4.89 0.83
N HIS A 140 12.39 4.73 0.30
CA HIS A 140 13.56 5.54 0.67
C HIS A 140 14.52 5.72 -0.51
N LEU A 141 15.24 6.83 -0.48
CA LEU A 141 16.37 7.13 -1.34
C LEU A 141 17.65 6.68 -0.64
N HIS A 142 18.52 5.98 -1.36
CA HIS A 142 19.85 5.61 -0.89
C HIS A 142 20.88 6.62 -1.38
N ILE A 143 21.66 7.15 -0.46
CA ILE A 143 22.71 8.12 -0.74
C ILE A 143 23.99 7.64 -0.05
N ILE A 144 25.08 7.53 -0.81
CA ILE A 144 26.42 7.32 -0.22
C ILE A 144 27.02 8.69 0.04
N ASN A 145 27.25 9.01 1.32
CA ASN A 145 27.86 10.29 1.69
C ASN A 145 29.38 10.28 1.41
N ASP A 146 30.03 11.42 1.60
CA ASP A 146 31.48 11.58 1.36
C ASP A 146 32.35 10.76 2.34
N GLU A 147 31.76 10.26 3.44
CA GLU A 147 32.41 9.37 4.40
C GLU A 147 32.24 7.88 4.04
N GLY A 148 31.50 7.58 2.96
CA GLY A 148 31.23 6.21 2.49
C GLY A 148 30.07 5.52 3.20
N GLU A 149 29.29 6.24 4.01
CA GLU A 149 28.13 5.70 4.71
C GLU A 149 26.89 5.66 3.81
N LEU A 150 26.11 4.58 3.94
CA LEU A 150 24.80 4.47 3.31
C LEU A 150 23.75 5.22 4.14
N VAL A 151 23.33 6.38 3.63
CA VAL A 151 22.26 7.19 4.20
C VAL A 151 20.93 6.85 3.52
N THR A 152 19.96 6.38 4.30
CA THR A 152 18.59 6.15 3.84
C THR A 152 17.71 7.36 4.14
N TYR A 153 17.21 8.03 3.11
CA TYR A 153 16.39 9.22 3.26
C TYR A 153 14.94 8.95 2.81
N PRO A 154 13.91 9.23 3.62
CA PRO A 154 12.52 9.02 3.23
C PRO A 154 12.15 9.81 1.97
N ASN A 155 11.54 9.14 0.99
CA ASN A 155 11.22 9.74 -0.32
C ASN A 155 10.33 10.98 -0.18
N ASN A 156 9.36 10.95 0.76
CA ASN A 156 8.46 12.07 0.95
C ASN A 156 9.15 13.31 1.51
N LEU A 157 10.23 13.15 2.27
CA LEU A 157 11.01 14.25 2.80
C LEU A 157 11.89 14.84 1.69
N ILE A 158 12.52 14.04 0.82
CA ILE A 158 13.34 14.54 -0.30
C ILE A 158 12.55 15.55 -1.16
N LEU A 159 11.33 15.20 -1.53
CA LEU A 159 10.49 16.05 -2.38
C LEU A 159 10.09 17.38 -1.72
N GLN A 160 10.21 17.47 -0.39
CA GLN A 160 9.91 18.70 0.37
C GLN A 160 11.15 19.55 0.63
N LYS A 161 12.35 19.07 0.30
CA LYS A 161 13.61 19.80 0.50
C LYS A 161 14.10 20.36 -0.84
N ALA A 162 14.81 21.48 -0.77
CA ALA A 162 15.57 21.94 -1.93
C ALA A 162 16.78 21.01 -2.12
N VAL A 163 17.08 20.69 -3.38
CA VAL A 163 18.21 19.83 -3.76
C VAL A 163 19.03 20.55 -4.81
N SER A 164 20.35 20.48 -4.69
CA SER A 164 21.28 20.99 -5.71
C SER A 164 22.12 19.85 -6.27
N LEU A 165 22.32 19.86 -7.58
CA LEU A 165 23.29 18.99 -8.24
C LEU A 165 24.69 19.57 -8.06
N ILE A 166 25.60 18.78 -7.51
CA ILE A 166 27.02 19.15 -7.37
C ILE A 166 27.80 18.64 -8.58
N LYS A 167 27.65 17.35 -8.92
CA LYS A 167 28.37 16.70 -10.02
C LYS A 167 27.47 15.66 -10.68
N LYS A 168 27.48 15.62 -12.01
CA LYS A 168 26.80 14.57 -12.79
C LYS A 168 27.64 13.32 -12.87
N ASP A 169 26.98 12.16 -12.78
CA ASP A 169 27.54 10.84 -13.08
C ASP A 169 28.98 10.64 -12.52
N VAL A 170 29.13 10.66 -11.20
CA VAL A 170 30.45 10.59 -10.53
C VAL A 170 31.23 9.36 -10.94
N TYR A 171 30.56 8.22 -11.08
CA TYR A 171 31.19 6.94 -11.45
C TYR A 171 31.77 6.91 -12.87
N LEU A 172 31.34 7.80 -13.78
CA LEU A 172 31.89 7.86 -15.14
C LEU A 172 33.17 8.70 -15.23
N ASP A 173 33.43 9.58 -14.27
CA ASP A 173 34.60 10.46 -14.28
C ASP A 173 35.84 9.78 -13.68
N GLU A 174 35.69 8.92 -12.66
CA GLU A 174 36.82 8.16 -12.08
C GLU A 174 37.46 7.17 -13.07
N GLY A 175 36.68 6.69 -14.05
CA GLY A 175 37.17 5.84 -15.14
C GLY A 175 37.90 6.60 -16.25
N LYS A 176 37.86 7.94 -16.26
CA LYS A 176 38.58 8.77 -17.25
C LYS A 176 39.94 9.26 -16.75
N ASP A 177 40.09 9.48 -15.45
CA ASP A 177 41.38 9.89 -14.85
C ASP A 177 42.35 8.71 -14.68
N SER A 178 41.92 7.48 -14.99
CA SER A 178 42.69 6.23 -14.92
C SER A 178 43.16 5.69 -16.28
N LEU A 179 42.98 6.46 -17.37
CA LEU A 179 43.46 6.17 -18.73
C LEU A 179 44.42 7.26 -19.22
#